data_AF-A0A1H4GJY9-F1
#
_entry.id   AF-A0A1H4GJY9-F1
#
_cell.length_a   1.000
_cell.length_b   1.000
_cell.length_c   1.000
_cell.angle_alpha   90.00
_cell.angle_beta   90.00
_cell.angle_gamma   90.00
#
_symmetry.space_group_name_H-M   'P 1'
#
loop_
_entity.id
_entity.type
_entity.pdbx_description
1 polymer ?
#
loop_
_entity_poly.entity_id
_entity_poly.type
_entity_poly.pdbx_seq_one_letter_code
_entity_poly.pdbx_strand_id
1 'polypeptide(L)' 'MALVGYARVSTEDQTALQQAVALTAAGCALVHRETASGASRARPVLNK' A
#
# COMPACT_ATOMS: atom_id res chain seq x y z
N MET A 1 -9.85 -17.57 -1.22
CA MET A 1 -8.52 -16.93 -1.30
C MET A 1 -8.67 -15.53 -0.71
N ALA A 2 -7.86 -15.14 0.29
CA ALA A 2 -8.01 -13.84 0.93
C ALA A 2 -7.45 -12.72 0.03
N LEU A 3 -8.14 -11.57 -0.04
CA LEU A 3 -7.67 -10.39 -0.78
C LEU A 3 -6.49 -9.75 -0.04
N VAL A 4 -5.46 -9.36 -0.79
CA VAL A 4 -4.31 -8.61 -0.27
C VAL A 4 -4.31 -7.22 -0.91
N GLY A 5 -4.27 -6.20 -0.08
CA GLY A 5 -4.22 -4.80 -0.47
C GLY A 5 -2.80 -4.24 -0.43
N TYR A 6 -2.53 -3.26 -1.30
CA TYR A 6 -1.25 -2.56 -1.35
C TYR A 6 -1.49 -1.05 -1.52
N ALA A 7 -0.97 -0.26 -0.59
CA ALA A 7 -1.06 1.19 -0.56
C ALA A 7 0.32 1.81 -0.68
N ARG A 8 0.48 2.84 -1.54
CA ARG A 8 1.75 3.54 -1.76
C ARG A 8 1.57 5.04 -1.83
N VAL A 9 2.51 5.76 -1.22
CA VAL A 9 2.68 7.21 -1.34
C VAL A 9 4.11 7.55 -1.78
N SER A 10 4.30 8.73 -2.40
CA SER A 10 5.56 9.11 -3.05
C SER A 10 6.40 10.09 -2.23
N THR A 11 5.81 10.77 -1.25
CA THR A 11 6.48 11.73 -0.38
C THR A 11 6.19 11.42 1.09
N GLU A 12 7.03 11.92 2.00
CA GLU A 12 6.87 11.74 3.45
C GLU A 12 5.69 12.55 4.01
N ASP A 13 5.35 13.67 3.36
CA ASP A 13 4.18 14.49 3.72
C ASP A 13 2.84 13.80 3.39
N GLN A 14 2.87 12.69 2.65
CA GLN A 14 1.70 11.90 2.31
C GLN A 14 1.57 10.71 3.26
N THR A 15 0.33 10.34 3.56
CA THR A 15 0.04 9.13 4.34
C THR A 15 -0.77 8.12 3.53
N ALA A 16 -0.35 6.86 3.58
CA ALA A 16 -1.06 5.73 2.96
C ALA A 16 -2.35 5.34 3.73
N LEU A 17 -2.70 6.07 4.80
CA LEU A 17 -3.85 5.77 5.68
C LEU A 17 -5.18 5.72 4.93
N GLN A 18 -5.50 6.71 4.08
CA GLN A 18 -6.78 6.73 3.35
C GLN A 18 -6.90 5.55 2.38
N GLN A 19 -5.80 5.22 1.68
CA GLN A 19 -5.76 4.05 0.81
C GLN A 19 -5.93 2.74 1.60
N ALA A 20 -5.27 2.62 2.75
CA ALA A 20 -5.37 1.44 3.60
C ALA A 20 -6.80 1.24 4.13
N VAL A 21 -7.48 2.30 4.55
CA VAL A 21 -8.89 2.25 4.98
C VAL A 21 -9.78 1.78 3.83
N ALA A 22 -9.61 2.32 2.61
CA ALA A 22 -10.37 1.90 1.45
C ALA A 22 -10.14 0.42 1.08
N LEU A 23 -8.89 -0.06 1.18
CA LEU A 23 -8.54 -1.46 0.90
C LEU A 23 -9.15 -2.42 1.94
N THR A 24 -9.11 -2.06 3.22
CA THR A 24 -9.77 -2.83 4.27
C THR A 24 -11.29 -2.86 4.07
N ALA A 25 -11.90 -1.73 3.72
CA ALA A 25 -13.34 -1.66 3.42
C ALA A 25 -13.72 -2.49 2.18
N ALA A 26 -12.81 -2.63 1.21
CA ALA A 26 -12.97 -3.52 0.05
C ALA A 26 -12.76 -5.00 0.37
N GLY A 27 -12.45 -5.37 1.63
CA GLY A 27 -12.30 -6.75 2.06
C GLY A 27 -10.86 -7.31 1.99
N CYS A 28 -9.85 -6.45 1.87
CA CYS A 28 -8.45 -6.90 1.96
C CYS A 28 -8.11 -7.32 3.40
N ALA A 29 -7.78 -8.59 3.60
CA ALA A 29 -7.45 -9.15 4.91
C ALA A 29 -6.04 -8.75 5.38
N LEU A 30 -5.15 -8.44 4.43
CA LEU A 30 -3.79 -7.96 4.66
C LEU A 30 -3.55 -6.71 3.81
N VAL A 31 -3.04 -5.65 4.41
CA VAL A 31 -2.72 -4.41 3.69
C VAL A 31 -1.25 -4.04 3.90
N HIS A 32 -0.49 -4.10 2.82
CA HIS A 32 0.88 -3.61 2.75
C HIS A 32 0.90 -2.10 2.50
N ARG A 33 1.76 -1.39 3.22
CA ARG A 33 1.95 0.07 3.08
C ARG A 33 3.40 0.37 2.74
N GLU A 34 3.62 1.26 1.79
CA GLU A 34 4.96 1.63 1.34
C GLU A 34 5.06 3.13 1.01
N THR A 35 6.15 3.75 1.44
CA THR A 35 6.53 5.10 1.01
C THR A 35 7.75 4.98 0.13
N ALA A 36 7.63 5.33 -1.15
CA ALA A 36 8.75 5.38 -2.07
C ALA A 36 8.41 6.18 -3.32
N SER A 37 9.40 6.88 -3.87
CA SER A 37 9.26 7.73 -5.07
C SER A 37 8.45 7.06 -6.19
N GLY A 38 7.54 7.83 -6.80
CA GLY A 38 6.74 7.37 -7.94
C GLY A 38 7.57 6.98 -9.17
N ALA A 39 8.81 7.47 -9.27
CA ALA A 39 9.74 7.06 -10.33
C ALA A 39 10.26 5.62 -10.14
N SER A 40 10.20 5.08 -8.91
CA SER A 40 10.66 3.72 -8.62
C SER A 40 9.56 2.68 -8.89
N ARG A 41 9.89 1.70 -9.73
CA ARG A 41 9.04 0.53 -10.02
C ARG A 41 9.19 -0.59 -8.99
N ALA A 42 10.22 -0.54 -8.15
CA ALA A 42 10.44 -1.55 -7.13
C ALA A 42 9.32 -1.51 -6.08
N ARG A 43 8.89 -2.71 -5.68
CA ARG A 43 7.87 -2.96 -4.66
C ARG A 43 8.43 -3.91 -3.59
N PRO A 44 9.52 -3.55 -2.89
CA PRO A 44 10.19 -4.46 -1.96
C PRO A 44 9.28 -5.00 -0.86
N VAL A 45 8.24 -4.27 -0.46
CA VAL A 45 7.26 -4.77 0.53
C VAL A 45 6.43 -5.97 0.03
N LEU A 46 6.27 -6.13 -1.29
CA LEU A 46 5.51 -7.24 -1.90
C LEU A 46 6.35 -8.47 -2.21
N ASN A 47 7.69 -8.37 -2.13
CA ASN A 47 8.61 -9.44 -2.45
C ASN A 47 9.15 -10.16 -1.20
N LYS A 48 8.42 -10.10 -0.09
CA LYS A 48 8.79 -10.71 1.20
C LYS A 48 8.04 -12.01 1.44
#